data_AF-A0A2P9EXA4-F1
#
_entry.id   AF-A0A2P9EXA4-F1
#
_cell.length_a   1.000
_cell.length_b   1.000
_cell.length_c   1.000
_cell.angle_alpha   90.00
_cell.angle_beta   90.00
_cell.angle_gamma   90.00
#
_symmetry.space_group_name_H-M   'P 1'
#
loop_
_entity.id
_entity.type
_entity.pdbx_description
1 polymer ?
#
loop_
_entity_poly.entity_id
_entity_poly.type
_entity_poly.pdbx_seq_one_letter_code
_entity_poly.pdbx_strand_id
1 'polypeptide(L)'
;MPPAEAYGVATFYAMFSVRPRPATVLHVCTDLACAASGAAELCAGVEARLGPGSGVSVRRSPCLGLCERAPAALAIKAGDPVRTAVAAPATVGSAVLAGSAPDSADEFLDACRAAGKDIPALCQGDTLTPKNACRVCVVEVEGARTLVPACSRRAEPGRAVRTDTGRARHSRRIVLELLASSVDLSTTPEVAGWLKEYEAEPDRFGPDAARLNEEPRIDNDLYVRDYAKCVLCYKCVDACGDQWQNIFAISVTGRGFDARIAVEHDVPLTESACVYCGNCVEVCPTGALSFKSEFDMRKAGTWDESAQTETTTVCAYCGVGCNLTLHVQDNEIVKVTSPHDNPVTHGNLCIKGRFGYQHVQNRD
;
A
#
# COMPACT_ATOMS: atom_id res chain seq x y z
N MET A 1 8.08 -29.79 -9.96
CA MET A 1 6.97 -30.61 -9.40
C MET A 1 6.62 -31.69 -10.39
N PRO A 2 6.70 -32.98 -10.01
CA PRO A 2 6.24 -34.09 -10.84
C PRO A 2 4.78 -33.92 -11.26
N PRO A 3 4.38 -34.28 -12.50
CA PRO A 3 3.00 -34.14 -12.96
C PRO A 3 1.96 -34.84 -12.09
N ALA A 4 2.32 -35.97 -11.47
CA ALA A 4 1.45 -36.71 -10.56
C ALA A 4 1.15 -35.92 -9.26
N GLU A 5 2.15 -35.22 -8.72
CA GLU A 5 1.98 -34.37 -7.53
C GLU A 5 1.14 -33.13 -7.86
N ALA A 6 1.42 -32.49 -9.00
CA ALA A 6 0.62 -31.37 -9.49
C ALA A 6 -0.85 -31.76 -9.70
N TYR A 7 -1.08 -32.94 -10.29
CA TYR A 7 -2.42 -33.51 -10.49
C TYR A 7 -3.11 -33.84 -9.16
N GLY A 8 -2.37 -34.41 -8.20
CA GLY A 8 -2.88 -34.68 -6.85
C GLY A 8 -3.37 -33.40 -6.16
N VAL A 9 -2.57 -32.34 -6.20
CA VAL A 9 -2.97 -31.02 -5.64
C VAL A 9 -4.17 -30.44 -6.39
N ALA A 10 -4.14 -30.46 -7.73
CA ALA A 10 -5.19 -29.88 -8.57
C ALA A 10 -6.54 -30.62 -8.47
N THR A 11 -6.54 -31.89 -8.06
CA THR A 11 -7.75 -32.69 -7.87
C THR A 11 -8.24 -32.72 -6.43
N PHE A 12 -7.37 -32.47 -5.45
CA PHE A 12 -7.72 -32.45 -4.03
C PHE A 12 -8.46 -31.19 -3.62
N TYR A 13 -8.00 -30.00 -4.04
CA TYR A 13 -8.61 -28.74 -3.62
C TYR A 13 -9.75 -28.32 -4.55
N ALA A 14 -10.92 -28.00 -3.97
CA ALA A 14 -12.12 -27.57 -4.69
C ALA A 14 -11.94 -26.27 -5.50
N MET A 15 -10.90 -25.48 -5.20
CA MET A 15 -10.57 -24.24 -5.92
C MET A 15 -9.84 -24.50 -7.25
N PHE A 16 -9.19 -25.65 -7.43
CA PHE A 16 -8.52 -25.99 -8.68
C PHE A 16 -9.47 -26.64 -9.69
N SER A 17 -9.04 -26.66 -10.95
CA SER A 17 -9.76 -27.28 -12.05
C SER A 17 -8.82 -28.00 -12.99
N VAL A 18 -9.15 -29.25 -13.30
CA VAL A 18 -8.50 -30.02 -14.38
C VAL A 18 -9.26 -29.91 -15.71
N ARG A 19 -10.29 -29.06 -15.78
CA ARG A 19 -11.06 -28.76 -17.00
C ARG A 19 -11.04 -27.25 -17.27
N PRO A 20 -11.04 -26.81 -18.54
CA PRO A 20 -11.18 -25.40 -18.88
C PRO A 20 -12.42 -24.77 -18.24
N ARG A 21 -12.31 -23.52 -17.78
CA ARG A 21 -13.39 -22.73 -17.17
C ARG A 21 -13.35 -21.32 -17.73
N PRO A 22 -14.44 -20.54 -17.61
CA PRO A 22 -14.40 -19.09 -17.83
C PRO A 22 -13.31 -18.44 -16.99
N ALA A 23 -12.75 -17.33 -17.48
CA ALA A 23 -11.64 -16.63 -16.84
C ALA A 23 -11.96 -16.21 -15.39
N THR A 24 -13.24 -15.96 -15.07
CA THR A 24 -13.66 -15.59 -13.72
C THR A 24 -14.48 -16.69 -13.08
N VAL A 25 -14.10 -17.09 -11.86
CA VAL A 25 -14.79 -18.08 -11.03
C VAL A 25 -15.17 -17.43 -9.71
N LEU A 26 -16.45 -17.42 -9.37
CA LEU A 26 -16.97 -16.90 -8.10
C LEU A 26 -17.29 -18.05 -7.16
N HIS A 27 -16.46 -18.24 -6.15
CA HIS A 27 -16.65 -19.21 -5.09
C HIS A 27 -17.54 -18.65 -3.98
N VAL A 28 -18.61 -19.35 -3.62
CA VAL A 28 -19.46 -19.05 -2.46
C VAL A 28 -19.21 -20.11 -1.41
N CYS A 29 -18.83 -19.71 -0.20
CA CYS A 29 -18.61 -20.63 0.91
C CYS A 29 -19.94 -21.26 1.33
N THR A 30 -19.97 -22.58 1.44
CA THR A 30 -21.12 -23.35 1.90
C THR A 30 -20.82 -24.16 3.16
N ASP A 31 -19.72 -23.86 3.88
CA ASP A 31 -19.44 -24.46 5.19
C ASP A 31 -20.47 -24.02 6.23
N LEU A 32 -20.44 -24.68 7.39
CA LEU A 32 -21.40 -24.54 8.48
C LEU A 32 -21.75 -23.09 8.82
N ALA A 33 -20.75 -22.21 8.98
CA ALA A 33 -20.97 -20.80 9.31
C ALA A 33 -21.69 -20.02 8.19
N CYS A 34 -21.32 -20.25 6.94
CA CYS A 34 -21.93 -19.59 5.79
C CYS A 34 -23.31 -20.18 5.47
N ALA A 35 -23.48 -21.50 5.62
CA ALA A 35 -24.76 -22.18 5.50
C ALA A 35 -25.77 -21.63 6.54
N ALA A 36 -25.36 -21.50 7.81
CA ALA A 36 -26.17 -20.88 8.85
C ALA A 36 -26.51 -19.40 8.58
N SER A 37 -25.66 -18.72 7.79
CA SER A 37 -25.82 -17.31 7.42
C SER A 37 -26.48 -17.09 6.04
N GLY A 38 -27.14 -18.11 5.49
CA GLY A 38 -27.91 -17.98 4.24
C GLY A 38 -27.10 -18.14 2.94
N ALA A 39 -26.05 -18.96 2.94
CA ALA A 39 -25.27 -19.22 1.73
C ALA A 39 -26.07 -19.84 0.58
N ALA A 40 -27.16 -20.56 0.88
CA ALA A 40 -28.03 -21.15 -0.13
C ALA A 40 -28.79 -20.07 -0.93
N GLU A 41 -29.39 -19.09 -0.22
CA GLU A 41 -30.04 -17.94 -0.83
C GLU A 41 -29.04 -17.06 -1.59
N LEU A 42 -27.83 -16.90 -1.03
CA LEU A 42 -26.75 -16.16 -1.69
C LEU A 42 -26.35 -16.81 -3.01
N CYS A 43 -26.14 -18.14 -3.05
CA CYS A 43 -25.83 -18.86 -4.28
C CYS A 43 -26.92 -18.66 -5.33
N ALA A 44 -28.18 -18.90 -4.96
CA ALA A 44 -29.31 -18.77 -5.87
C ALA A 44 -29.46 -17.34 -6.41
N GLY A 45 -29.32 -16.33 -5.54
CA GLY A 45 -29.43 -14.93 -5.94
C GLY A 45 -28.28 -14.46 -6.84
N VAL A 46 -27.07 -14.94 -6.59
CA VAL A 46 -25.89 -14.65 -7.43
C VAL A 46 -26.01 -15.30 -8.81
N GLU A 47 -26.40 -16.57 -8.87
CA GLU A 47 -26.64 -17.30 -10.12
C GLU A 47 -27.74 -16.64 -10.95
N ALA A 48 -28.85 -16.26 -10.32
CA ALA A 48 -29.96 -15.57 -10.99
C ALA A 48 -29.55 -14.21 -11.56
N ARG A 49 -28.64 -13.49 -10.88
CA ARG A 49 -28.23 -12.14 -11.26
C ARG A 49 -27.10 -12.10 -12.29
N LEU A 50 -26.19 -13.06 -12.27
CA LEU A 50 -25.13 -13.20 -13.27
C LEU A 50 -25.65 -13.83 -14.57
N GLY A 51 -26.53 -14.82 -14.47
CA GLY A 51 -27.08 -15.52 -15.64
C GLY A 51 -26.01 -16.26 -16.48
N PRO A 52 -26.44 -17.05 -17.48
CA PRO A 52 -25.56 -17.92 -18.27
C PRO A 52 -24.61 -17.18 -19.24
N GLY A 53 -24.83 -15.88 -19.48
CA GLY A 53 -24.03 -15.06 -20.40
C GLY A 53 -22.99 -14.14 -19.73
N SER A 54 -22.87 -14.15 -18.39
CA SER A 54 -21.97 -13.23 -17.66
C SER A 54 -20.48 -13.47 -17.88
N GLY A 55 -20.08 -14.66 -18.36
CA GLY A 55 -18.67 -15.07 -18.37
C GLY A 55 -18.09 -15.36 -16.97
N VAL A 56 -18.95 -15.41 -15.93
CA VAL A 56 -18.56 -15.73 -14.55
C VAL A 56 -19.09 -17.10 -14.16
N SER A 57 -18.21 -17.99 -13.71
CA SER A 57 -18.58 -19.33 -13.23
C SER A 57 -18.80 -19.32 -11.73
N VAL A 58 -20.05 -19.42 -11.26
CA VAL A 58 -20.36 -19.56 -9.83
C VAL A 58 -20.06 -20.99 -9.36
N ARG A 59 -19.41 -21.14 -8.20
CA ARG A 59 -19.05 -22.42 -7.59
C ARG A 59 -19.34 -22.39 -6.10
N ARG A 60 -19.83 -23.52 -5.58
CA ARG A 60 -19.92 -23.75 -4.14
C ARG A 60 -18.56 -24.24 -3.67
N SER A 61 -18.03 -23.63 -2.63
CA SER A 61 -16.76 -24.01 -2.01
C SER A 61 -17.00 -24.48 -0.58
N PRO A 62 -16.37 -25.60 -0.15
CA PRO A 62 -16.52 -26.09 1.21
C PRO A 62 -16.13 -25.04 2.24
N CYS A 63 -14.94 -24.43 2.14
CA CYS A 63 -14.47 -23.42 3.08
C CYS A 63 -13.68 -22.32 2.38
N LEU A 64 -13.85 -21.07 2.82
CA LEU A 64 -13.05 -19.91 2.39
C LEU A 64 -12.27 -19.26 3.55
N GLY A 65 -12.30 -19.84 4.76
CA GLY A 65 -11.54 -19.35 5.92
C GLY A 65 -12.00 -18.00 6.49
N LEU A 66 -13.23 -17.57 6.18
CA LEU A 66 -13.80 -16.27 6.56
C LEU A 66 -15.04 -16.43 7.46
N CYS A 67 -14.97 -17.37 8.40
CA CYS A 67 -16.11 -17.76 9.24
C CYS A 67 -16.59 -16.61 10.15
N GLU A 68 -15.69 -15.73 10.55
CA GLU A 68 -15.95 -14.53 11.34
C GLU A 68 -16.71 -13.43 10.58
N ARG A 69 -16.78 -13.54 9.25
CA ARG A 69 -17.48 -12.61 8.35
C ARG A 69 -18.49 -13.31 7.44
N ALA A 70 -19.02 -14.45 7.87
CA ALA A 70 -19.99 -15.22 7.09
C ALA A 70 -21.26 -14.39 6.75
N PRO A 71 -21.90 -14.62 5.59
CA PRO A 71 -21.51 -15.56 4.53
C PRO A 71 -20.35 -14.99 3.68
N ALA A 72 -19.52 -15.85 3.10
CA ALA A 72 -18.33 -15.43 2.35
C ALA A 72 -18.39 -15.82 0.87
N ALA A 73 -17.89 -14.94 0.01
CA ALA A 73 -17.66 -15.20 -1.41
C ALA A 73 -16.28 -14.71 -1.86
N LEU A 74 -15.64 -15.44 -2.76
CA LEU A 74 -14.31 -15.17 -3.32
C LEU A 74 -14.39 -15.28 -4.85
N ALA A 75 -14.20 -14.18 -5.56
CA ALA A 75 -13.96 -14.21 -6.99
C ALA A 75 -12.46 -14.44 -7.25
N ILE A 76 -12.17 -15.35 -8.17
CA ILE A 76 -10.83 -15.59 -8.71
C ILE A 76 -10.90 -15.33 -10.21
N LYS A 77 -10.05 -14.44 -10.71
CA LYS A 77 -9.93 -14.13 -12.12
C LYS A 77 -8.56 -14.55 -12.62
N ALA A 78 -8.56 -15.46 -13.60
CA ALA A 78 -7.37 -15.91 -14.29
C ALA A 78 -6.71 -14.74 -15.03
N GLY A 79 -5.39 -14.66 -14.93
CA GLY A 79 -4.55 -13.59 -15.47
C GLY A 79 -3.15 -13.70 -14.89
N ASP A 80 -2.24 -12.84 -15.35
CA ASP A 80 -0.92 -12.68 -14.76
C ASP A 80 -0.73 -11.19 -14.38
N PRO A 81 -0.83 -10.81 -13.09
CA PRO A 81 -1.08 -11.68 -11.94
C PRO A 81 -2.53 -12.18 -11.85
N VAL A 82 -2.73 -13.32 -11.18
CA VAL A 82 -4.08 -13.80 -10.80
C VAL A 82 -4.70 -12.80 -9.84
N ARG A 83 -5.97 -12.45 -10.07
CA ARG A 83 -6.67 -11.45 -9.24
C ARG A 83 -7.75 -12.12 -8.40
N THR A 84 -7.88 -11.67 -7.16
CA THR A 84 -8.92 -12.13 -6.24
C THR A 84 -9.74 -10.97 -5.70
N ALA A 85 -11.02 -11.20 -5.44
CA ALA A 85 -11.88 -10.24 -4.75
C ALA A 85 -12.76 -10.96 -3.73
N VAL A 86 -12.77 -10.47 -2.49
CA VAL A 86 -13.51 -11.07 -1.38
C VAL A 86 -14.73 -10.22 -1.05
N ALA A 87 -15.87 -10.87 -0.85
CA ALA A 87 -17.05 -10.29 -0.23
C ALA A 87 -17.37 -11.07 1.05
N ALA A 88 -17.29 -10.41 2.21
CA ALA A 88 -17.61 -10.99 3.52
C ALA A 88 -17.92 -9.85 4.52
N PRO A 89 -19.13 -9.74 5.09
CA PRO A 89 -20.32 -10.53 4.77
C PRO A 89 -20.80 -10.28 3.35
N ALA A 90 -21.12 -11.37 2.65
CA ALA A 90 -21.52 -11.36 1.26
C ALA A 90 -23.04 -11.16 1.15
N THR A 91 -23.42 -10.14 0.38
CA THR A 91 -24.76 -10.02 -0.19
C THR A 91 -24.72 -10.43 -1.66
N VAL A 92 -25.89 -10.68 -2.27
CA VAL A 92 -25.96 -10.93 -3.72
C VAL A 92 -25.30 -9.79 -4.50
N GLY A 93 -25.53 -8.53 -4.09
CA GLY A 93 -24.92 -7.37 -4.72
C GLY A 93 -23.39 -7.36 -4.62
N SER A 94 -22.83 -7.55 -3.42
CA SER A 94 -21.38 -7.53 -3.22
C SER A 94 -20.67 -8.73 -3.86
N ALA A 95 -21.29 -9.91 -3.87
CA ALA A 95 -20.75 -11.11 -4.53
C ALA A 95 -20.76 -10.98 -6.06
N VAL A 96 -21.85 -10.45 -6.63
CA VAL A 96 -21.93 -10.15 -8.07
C VAL A 96 -20.92 -9.07 -8.46
N LEU A 97 -20.74 -8.04 -7.63
CA LEU A 97 -19.70 -7.02 -7.84
C LEU A 97 -18.29 -7.62 -7.80
N ALA A 98 -18.02 -8.56 -6.89
CA ALA A 98 -16.74 -9.27 -6.85
C ALA A 98 -16.51 -10.11 -8.11
N GLY A 99 -17.54 -10.84 -8.58
CA GLY A 99 -17.46 -11.70 -9.77
C GLY A 99 -17.51 -10.95 -11.11
N SER A 100 -18.15 -9.78 -11.16
CA SER A 100 -18.32 -8.96 -12.38
C SER A 100 -17.47 -7.71 -12.36
N ALA A 101 -16.54 -7.61 -11.41
CA ALA A 101 -15.59 -6.52 -11.40
C ALA A 101 -14.92 -6.50 -12.79
N PRO A 102 -14.95 -5.35 -13.50
CA PRO A 102 -14.30 -5.27 -14.81
C PRO A 102 -12.84 -5.74 -14.66
N ASP A 103 -12.27 -6.31 -15.74
CA ASP A 103 -10.82 -6.32 -15.92
C ASP A 103 -10.32 -4.98 -15.43
N SER A 104 -9.46 -5.00 -14.41
CA SER A 104 -9.13 -3.82 -13.61
C SER A 104 -9.08 -2.62 -14.52
N ALA A 105 -10.02 -1.71 -14.34
CA ALA A 105 -9.74 -0.35 -14.72
C ALA A 105 -8.52 0.02 -13.88
N ASP A 106 -7.33 -0.09 -14.47
CA ASP A 106 -6.11 0.40 -13.88
C ASP A 106 -6.43 1.79 -13.34
N GLU A 107 -5.91 2.10 -12.16
CA GLU A 107 -6.03 3.48 -11.69
C GLU A 107 -5.41 4.37 -12.76
N PHE A 108 -5.94 5.59 -12.94
CA PHE A 108 -5.42 6.49 -13.96
C PHE A 108 -3.91 6.68 -13.83
N LEU A 109 -3.38 6.61 -12.61
CA LEU A 109 -1.95 6.65 -12.35
C LEU A 109 -1.20 5.49 -13.04
N ASP A 110 -1.62 4.26 -12.82
CA ASP A 110 -0.98 3.07 -13.41
C ASP A 110 -1.14 3.06 -14.93
N ALA A 111 -2.34 3.40 -15.43
CA ALA A 111 -2.59 3.52 -16.86
C ALA A 111 -1.70 4.59 -17.53
N CYS A 112 -1.48 5.73 -16.86
CA CYS A 112 -0.61 6.78 -17.36
C CYS A 112 0.87 6.36 -17.32
N ARG A 113 1.32 5.71 -16.24
CA ARG A 113 2.68 5.17 -16.14
C ARG A 113 2.97 4.12 -17.21
N ALA A 114 2.03 3.21 -17.46
CA ALA A 114 2.10 2.23 -18.54
C ALA A 114 2.17 2.89 -19.93
N ALA A 115 1.58 4.08 -20.10
CA ALA A 115 1.69 4.90 -21.30
C ALA A 115 2.95 5.79 -21.36
N GLY A 116 3.91 5.61 -20.45
CA GLY A 116 5.14 6.40 -20.37
C GLY A 116 4.93 7.83 -19.88
N LYS A 117 3.83 8.10 -19.17
CA LYS A 117 3.56 9.39 -18.52
C LYS A 117 3.82 9.25 -17.03
N ASP A 118 4.93 9.81 -16.59
CA ASP A 118 5.23 9.90 -15.17
C ASP A 118 4.35 10.98 -14.51
N ILE A 119 3.58 10.59 -13.49
CA ILE A 119 2.70 11.48 -12.74
C ILE A 119 3.19 11.48 -11.29
N PRO A 120 3.53 12.65 -10.74
CA PRO A 120 4.06 12.73 -9.38
C PRO A 120 3.01 12.32 -8.34
N ALA A 121 3.40 11.49 -7.38
CA ALA A 121 2.51 10.99 -6.33
C ALA A 121 3.28 10.69 -5.03
N LEU A 122 2.94 11.40 -3.93
CA LEU A 122 3.56 11.16 -2.61
C LEU A 122 2.83 10.12 -1.76
N CYS A 123 1.50 10.22 -1.69
CA CYS A 123 0.68 9.38 -0.82
C CYS A 123 0.21 8.08 -1.47
N GLN A 124 0.72 7.75 -2.66
CA GLN A 124 0.49 6.45 -3.27
C GLN A 124 1.51 5.44 -2.72
N GLY A 125 1.10 4.19 -2.58
CA GLY A 125 1.97 3.06 -2.28
C GLY A 125 1.55 1.87 -3.11
N ASP A 126 2.46 0.92 -3.32
CA ASP A 126 2.24 -0.17 -4.28
C ASP A 126 1.18 -1.16 -3.79
N THR A 127 1.11 -1.37 -2.47
CA THR A 127 0.18 -2.31 -1.81
C THR A 127 -0.75 -1.63 -0.82
N LEU A 128 -0.79 -0.29 -0.80
CA LEU A 128 -1.66 0.51 0.05
C LEU A 128 -2.70 1.26 -0.77
N THR A 129 -3.96 1.18 -0.34
CA THR A 129 -5.05 1.98 -0.91
C THR A 129 -4.82 3.45 -0.58
N PRO A 130 -4.67 4.33 -1.58
CA PRO A 130 -4.32 5.72 -1.35
C PRO A 130 -5.51 6.55 -0.84
N LYS A 131 -5.23 7.45 0.11
CA LYS A 131 -6.25 8.38 0.67
C LYS A 131 -6.48 9.64 -0.16
N ASN A 132 -5.73 9.84 -1.24
CA ASN A 132 -5.70 11.10 -2.02
C ASN A 132 -5.27 12.33 -1.20
N ALA A 133 -4.50 12.14 -0.12
CA ALA A 133 -4.15 13.22 0.81
C ALA A 133 -3.21 14.27 0.18
N CYS A 134 -2.18 13.83 -0.55
CA CYS A 134 -1.15 14.76 -1.06
C CYS A 134 -1.62 15.65 -2.23
N ARG A 135 -2.63 15.23 -3.00
CA ARG A 135 -3.18 15.95 -4.17
C ARG A 135 -2.18 16.29 -5.30
N VAL A 136 -0.97 15.74 -5.28
CA VAL A 136 0.05 15.97 -6.34
C VAL A 136 -0.31 15.26 -7.66
N CYS A 137 -0.90 14.06 -7.58
CA CYS A 137 -1.19 13.21 -8.75
C CYS A 137 -2.41 13.64 -9.59
N VAL A 138 -2.85 14.90 -9.49
CA VAL A 138 -4.08 15.34 -10.14
C VAL A 138 -3.94 15.42 -11.66
N VAL A 139 -4.98 15.01 -12.39
CA VAL A 139 -5.06 15.02 -13.86
C VAL A 139 -6.39 15.59 -14.34
N GLU A 140 -6.44 16.02 -15.60
CA GLU A 140 -7.67 16.47 -16.24
C GLU A 140 -8.31 15.32 -17.04
N VAL A 141 -9.55 14.99 -16.70
CA VAL A 141 -10.29 13.88 -17.31
C VAL A 141 -11.47 14.44 -18.09
N GLU A 142 -11.68 13.93 -19.30
CA GLU A 142 -12.81 14.33 -20.13
C GLU A 142 -14.16 14.11 -19.43
N GLY A 143 -15.00 15.15 -19.45
CA GLY A 143 -16.28 15.20 -18.75
C GLY A 143 -16.19 15.49 -17.24
N ALA A 144 -14.98 15.57 -16.65
CA ALA A 144 -14.81 15.98 -15.26
C ALA A 144 -14.66 17.51 -15.15
N ARG A 145 -15.44 18.13 -14.26
CA ARG A 145 -15.37 19.57 -13.99
C ARG A 145 -14.09 19.97 -13.26
N THR A 146 -13.70 19.16 -12.28
CA THR A 146 -12.53 19.37 -11.41
C THR A 146 -11.39 18.45 -11.79
N LEU A 147 -10.16 18.83 -11.43
CA LEU A 147 -9.02 17.90 -11.53
C LEU A 147 -9.25 16.68 -10.63
N VAL A 148 -8.88 15.51 -11.15
CA VAL A 148 -9.16 14.21 -10.55
C VAL A 148 -7.86 13.62 -10.03
N PRO A 149 -7.79 13.07 -8.80
CA PRO A 149 -6.61 12.38 -8.34
C PRO A 149 -6.39 11.10 -9.15
N ALA A 150 -5.26 10.98 -9.83
CA ALA A 150 -4.97 9.82 -10.68
C ALA A 150 -4.80 8.53 -9.86
N CYS A 151 -4.32 8.64 -8.62
CA CYS A 151 -3.99 7.50 -7.77
C CYS A 151 -5.18 6.75 -7.17
N SER A 152 -6.42 7.15 -7.38
CA SER A 152 -7.57 6.36 -6.88
C SER A 152 -8.73 6.28 -7.84
N ARG A 153 -8.69 7.08 -8.91
CA ARG A 153 -9.73 7.05 -9.92
C ARG A 153 -9.42 5.97 -10.93
N ARG A 154 -10.39 5.06 -11.08
CA ARG A 154 -10.39 4.00 -12.09
C ARG A 154 -10.44 4.57 -13.51
N ALA A 155 -9.66 3.99 -14.42
CA ALA A 155 -9.73 4.27 -15.84
C ALA A 155 -11.05 3.77 -16.46
N GLU A 156 -11.71 4.62 -17.25
CA GLU A 156 -12.94 4.24 -17.96
C GLU A 156 -12.66 4.17 -19.47
N PRO A 157 -13.11 3.11 -20.16
CA PRO A 157 -12.90 2.99 -21.61
C PRO A 157 -13.42 4.23 -22.35
N GLY A 158 -12.62 4.74 -23.29
CA GLY A 158 -13.01 5.86 -24.16
C GLY A 158 -12.95 7.24 -23.53
N ARG A 159 -12.47 7.40 -22.28
CA ARG A 159 -12.23 8.73 -21.70
C ARG A 159 -10.81 9.22 -21.93
N ALA A 160 -10.66 10.42 -22.50
CA ALA A 160 -9.35 11.06 -22.60
C ALA A 160 -8.87 11.60 -21.23
N VAL A 161 -7.61 11.34 -20.91
CA VAL A 161 -6.90 11.90 -19.75
C VAL A 161 -5.76 12.77 -20.24
N ARG A 162 -5.67 13.99 -19.69
CA ARG A 162 -4.60 14.95 -19.99
C ARG A 162 -3.80 15.20 -18.72
N THR A 163 -2.53 14.81 -18.74
CA THR A 163 -1.66 14.78 -17.55
C THR A 163 -0.86 16.06 -17.35
N ASP A 164 -0.72 16.89 -18.39
CA ASP A 164 0.17 18.06 -18.41
C ASP A 164 -0.53 19.34 -18.91
N THR A 165 -1.80 19.52 -18.54
CA THR A 165 -2.52 20.77 -18.87
C THR A 165 -2.06 21.90 -17.96
N GLY A 166 -2.20 23.16 -18.41
CA GLY A 166 -1.87 24.32 -17.59
C GLY A 166 -2.60 24.33 -16.24
N ARG A 167 -3.83 23.79 -16.18
CA ARG A 167 -4.59 23.60 -14.93
C ARG A 167 -3.91 22.58 -14.01
N ALA A 168 -3.52 21.42 -14.54
CA ALA A 168 -2.83 20.38 -13.77
C ALA A 168 -1.47 20.85 -13.25
N ARG A 169 -0.64 21.48 -14.12
CA ARG A 169 0.66 22.05 -13.73
C ARG A 169 0.51 23.11 -12.64
N HIS A 170 -0.43 24.04 -12.80
CA HIS A 170 -0.69 25.07 -11.80
C HIS A 170 -1.11 24.47 -10.45
N SER A 171 -2.02 23.49 -10.46
CA SER A 171 -2.44 22.83 -9.23
C SER A 171 -1.28 22.10 -8.54
N ARG A 172 -0.42 21.41 -9.29
CA ARG A 172 0.75 20.71 -8.74
C ARG A 172 1.74 21.69 -8.12
N ARG A 173 2.03 22.80 -8.81
CA ARG A 173 2.88 23.88 -8.28
C ARG A 173 2.36 24.38 -6.93
N ILE A 174 1.10 24.80 -6.85
CA ILE A 174 0.51 25.33 -5.60
C ILE A 174 0.54 24.28 -4.47
N VAL A 175 0.24 23.01 -4.78
CA VAL A 175 0.28 21.93 -3.79
C VAL A 175 1.70 21.71 -3.27
N LEU A 176 2.70 21.70 -4.15
CA LEU A 176 4.10 21.55 -3.76
C LEU A 176 4.59 22.73 -2.92
N GLU A 177 4.21 23.96 -3.27
CA GLU A 177 4.50 25.17 -2.48
C GLU A 177 3.87 25.08 -1.08
N LEU A 178 2.61 24.64 -0.98
CA LEU A 178 1.93 24.48 0.31
C LEU A 178 2.65 23.43 1.18
N LEU A 179 2.96 22.27 0.61
CA LEU A 179 3.68 21.22 1.32
C LEU A 179 5.05 21.72 1.79
N ALA A 180 5.85 22.29 0.89
CA ALA A 180 7.21 22.74 1.19
C ALA A 180 7.26 23.93 2.17
N SER A 181 6.20 24.75 2.24
CA SER A 181 6.11 25.82 3.24
C SER A 181 5.78 25.30 4.64
N SER A 182 5.13 24.13 4.74
CA SER A 182 4.61 23.59 6.00
C SER A 182 5.54 22.59 6.68
N VAL A 183 6.34 21.85 5.91
CA VAL A 183 7.19 20.76 6.41
C VAL A 183 8.53 20.72 5.69
N ASP A 184 9.54 20.11 6.32
CA ASP A 184 10.81 19.82 5.65
C ASP A 184 10.66 18.63 4.67
N LEU A 185 10.92 18.88 3.38
CA LEU A 185 10.88 17.88 2.32
C LEU A 185 12.28 17.44 1.85
N SER A 186 13.34 17.85 2.55
CA SER A 186 14.74 17.61 2.16
C SER A 186 15.10 16.14 1.95
N THR A 187 14.44 15.22 2.66
CA THR A 187 14.64 13.77 2.55
C THR A 187 13.55 13.06 1.75
N THR A 188 12.68 13.80 1.07
CA THR A 188 11.61 13.22 0.23
C THR A 188 12.15 12.98 -1.18
N PRO A 189 12.24 11.72 -1.65
CA PRO A 189 12.72 11.43 -3.00
C PRO A 189 11.91 12.17 -4.07
N GLU A 190 12.56 12.52 -5.18
CA GLU A 190 12.00 13.18 -6.38
C GLU A 190 11.41 14.59 -6.20
N VAL A 191 11.01 14.98 -4.98
CA VAL A 191 10.37 16.27 -4.71
C VAL A 191 11.24 17.45 -5.12
N ALA A 192 12.56 17.40 -4.90
CA ALA A 192 13.46 18.45 -5.37
C ALA A 192 13.42 18.62 -6.90
N GLY A 193 13.30 17.50 -7.63
CA GLY A 193 13.11 17.49 -9.08
C GLY A 193 11.76 18.10 -9.47
N TRP A 194 10.68 17.72 -8.78
CA TRP A 194 9.34 18.27 -9.03
C TRP A 194 9.24 19.76 -8.72
N LEU A 195 9.83 20.24 -7.61
CA LEU A 195 9.86 21.67 -7.28
C LEU A 195 10.46 22.48 -8.44
N LYS A 196 11.55 21.98 -9.03
CA LYS A 196 12.16 22.58 -10.21
C LYS A 196 11.28 22.46 -11.45
N GLU A 197 10.74 21.27 -11.73
CA GLU A 197 9.93 20.98 -12.92
C GLU A 197 8.65 21.84 -12.97
N TYR A 198 7.99 22.02 -11.82
CA TYR A 198 6.75 22.77 -11.71
C TYR A 198 6.97 24.25 -11.39
N GLU A 199 8.23 24.70 -11.29
CA GLU A 199 8.59 26.08 -10.92
C GLU A 199 7.91 26.51 -9.61
N ALA A 200 7.93 25.62 -8.61
CA ALA A 200 7.37 25.87 -7.30
C ALA A 200 8.36 26.66 -6.44
N GLU A 201 7.84 27.66 -5.73
CA GLU A 201 8.60 28.50 -4.80
C GLU A 201 8.22 28.14 -3.34
N PRO A 202 9.04 27.34 -2.62
CA PRO A 202 8.76 26.95 -1.24
C PRO A 202 8.50 28.13 -0.29
N ASP A 203 9.17 29.26 -0.52
CA ASP A 203 9.08 30.46 0.31
C ASP A 203 7.94 31.41 -0.10
N ARG A 204 7.09 31.01 -1.06
CA ARG A 204 6.01 31.85 -1.62
C ARG A 204 5.08 32.45 -0.56
N PHE A 205 4.82 31.70 0.51
CA PHE A 205 3.91 32.12 1.58
C PHE A 205 4.60 32.95 2.68
N GLY A 206 5.90 33.21 2.54
CA GLY A 206 6.68 34.03 3.46
C GLY A 206 6.99 33.36 4.80
N PRO A 207 7.71 34.07 5.68
CA PRO A 207 8.16 33.54 6.97
C PRO A 207 7.03 33.31 7.97
N ASP A 208 5.85 33.91 7.75
CA ASP A 208 4.67 33.77 8.60
C ASP A 208 3.89 32.47 8.31
N ALA A 209 4.31 31.69 7.30
CA ALA A 209 3.72 30.39 7.03
C ALA A 209 3.89 29.46 8.24
N ALA A 210 2.79 28.86 8.70
CA ALA A 210 2.83 27.90 9.79
C ALA A 210 3.65 26.67 9.37
N ARG A 211 4.83 26.51 9.96
CA ARG A 211 5.72 25.37 9.73
C ARG A 211 5.71 24.44 10.93
N LEU A 212 5.56 23.15 10.68
CA LEU A 212 5.75 22.14 11.70
C LEU A 212 7.25 22.04 12.01
N ASN A 213 7.64 22.58 13.15
CA ASN A 213 9.01 22.60 13.62
C ASN A 213 9.05 21.92 14.99
N GLU A 214 9.23 20.60 14.96
CA GLU A 214 9.31 19.74 16.14
C GLU A 214 10.64 18.98 16.10
N GLU A 215 11.29 18.83 17.25
CA GLU A 215 12.50 18.01 17.35
C GLU A 215 12.19 16.54 17.07
N PRO A 216 13.08 15.81 16.38
CA PRO A 216 12.91 14.38 16.16
C PRO A 216 12.77 13.60 17.47
N ARG A 217 11.76 12.74 17.56
CA ARG A 217 11.54 11.87 18.72
C ARG A 217 12.32 10.58 18.54
N ILE A 218 13.18 10.28 19.52
CA ILE A 218 14.02 9.08 19.56
C ILE A 218 13.62 8.27 20.80
N ASP A 219 12.66 7.36 20.62
CA ASP A 219 12.13 6.54 21.72
C ASP A 219 12.87 5.19 21.88
N ASN A 220 13.65 4.79 20.86
CA ASN A 220 14.36 3.52 20.78
C ASN A 220 15.48 3.59 19.72
N ASP A 221 16.26 2.52 19.59
CA ASP A 221 17.40 2.43 18.67
C ASP A 221 17.08 1.83 17.28
N LEU A 222 15.80 1.63 16.95
CA LEU A 222 15.38 1.01 15.69
C LEU A 222 15.00 2.06 14.63
N TYR A 223 14.21 3.06 15.01
CA TYR A 223 13.72 4.09 14.08
C TYR A 223 13.37 5.41 14.79
N VAL A 224 13.37 6.49 14.02
CA VAL A 224 13.15 7.87 14.49
C VAL A 224 11.83 8.41 13.95
N ARG A 225 11.15 9.23 14.75
CA ARG A 225 9.94 9.97 14.35
C ARG A 225 10.26 11.46 14.24
N ASP A 226 10.51 11.92 13.02
CA ASP A 226 10.78 13.32 12.68
C ASP A 226 9.54 13.93 12.01
N TYR A 227 8.55 14.32 12.83
CA TYR A 227 7.27 14.78 12.31
C TYR A 227 7.33 16.13 11.61
N ALA A 228 8.41 16.91 11.77
CA ALA A 228 8.65 18.13 10.98
C ALA A 228 8.71 17.85 9.46
N LYS A 229 8.83 16.59 9.06
CA LYS A 229 8.80 16.11 7.67
C LYS A 229 7.49 15.45 7.25
N CYS A 230 6.47 15.43 8.11
CA CYS A 230 5.25 14.65 7.88
C CYS A 230 4.22 15.40 7.02
N VAL A 231 4.00 14.95 5.79
CA VAL A 231 2.97 15.51 4.89
C VAL A 231 1.55 14.98 5.14
N LEU A 232 1.30 14.30 6.27
CA LEU A 232 0.01 13.68 6.61
C LEU A 232 -0.56 12.79 5.48
N CYS A 233 0.30 11.97 4.85
CA CYS A 233 -0.11 11.08 3.76
C CYS A 233 -0.95 9.87 4.21
N TYR A 234 -0.98 9.58 5.52
CA TYR A 234 -1.66 8.47 6.18
C TYR A 234 -1.15 7.04 5.85
N LYS A 235 -0.13 6.88 5.00
CA LYS A 235 0.45 5.56 4.69
C LYS A 235 0.87 4.80 5.95
N CYS A 236 1.47 5.48 6.92
CA CYS A 236 1.88 4.89 8.19
C CYS A 236 0.69 4.43 9.05
N VAL A 237 -0.43 5.15 9.03
CA VAL A 237 -1.66 4.77 9.74
C VAL A 237 -2.27 3.54 9.09
N ASP A 238 -2.37 3.51 7.76
CA ASP A 238 -2.91 2.37 7.02
C ASP A 238 -2.05 1.10 7.17
N ALA A 239 -0.72 1.23 7.09
CA ALA A 239 0.20 0.11 7.29
C ALA A 239 0.18 -0.40 8.75
N CYS A 240 0.06 0.50 9.73
CA CYS A 240 -0.09 0.11 11.14
C CYS A 240 -1.46 -0.53 11.42
N GLY A 241 -2.49 -0.07 10.70
CA GLY A 241 -3.86 -0.51 10.82
C GLY A 241 -4.22 -1.68 9.92
N ASP A 242 -5.38 -1.60 9.30
CA ASP A 242 -6.10 -2.69 8.65
C ASP A 242 -5.45 -3.20 7.35
N GLN A 243 -4.63 -2.38 6.69
CA GLN A 243 -4.08 -2.77 5.39
C GLN A 243 -2.92 -3.75 5.54
N TRP A 244 -2.05 -3.62 6.56
CA TRP A 244 -0.91 -4.51 6.76
C TRP A 244 -0.86 -5.17 8.16
N GLN A 245 -0.66 -4.40 9.24
CA GLN A 245 -0.24 -4.98 10.54
C GLN A 245 -1.38 -5.33 11.50
N ASN A 246 -2.53 -4.66 11.41
CA ASN A 246 -3.67 -4.78 12.33
C ASN A 246 -3.33 -4.52 13.81
N ILE A 247 -2.36 -3.63 14.09
CA ILE A 247 -2.01 -3.23 15.47
C ILE A 247 -2.63 -1.89 15.89
N PHE A 248 -2.87 -0.97 14.94
CA PHE A 248 -3.54 0.32 15.18
C PHE A 248 -2.84 1.22 16.22
N ALA A 249 -1.53 1.06 16.41
CA ALA A 249 -0.75 1.86 17.35
C ALA A 249 -0.55 3.32 16.90
N ILE A 250 -0.64 3.61 15.61
CA ILE A 250 -0.46 4.96 15.05
C ILE A 250 -1.79 5.44 14.47
N SER A 251 -2.18 6.67 14.81
CA SER A 251 -3.40 7.31 14.31
C SER A 251 -3.17 8.82 14.09
N VAL A 252 -4.23 9.48 13.62
CA VAL A 252 -4.28 10.93 13.45
C VAL A 252 -4.96 11.52 14.68
N THR A 253 -4.31 12.51 15.29
CA THR A 253 -4.88 13.32 16.37
C THR A 253 -4.94 14.79 15.94
N GLY A 254 -5.79 15.58 16.59
CA GLY A 254 -6.04 16.97 16.22
C GLY A 254 -6.89 17.11 14.96
N ARG A 255 -7.06 18.36 14.49
CA ARG A 255 -7.84 18.73 13.30
C ARG A 255 -7.25 19.97 12.66
N GLY A 256 -7.47 20.15 11.35
CA GLY A 256 -6.98 21.32 10.63
C GLY A 256 -5.46 21.40 10.68
N PHE A 257 -4.92 22.58 11.04
CA PHE A 257 -3.47 22.78 11.18
C PHE A 257 -2.86 22.06 12.38
N ASP A 258 -3.67 21.67 13.37
CA ASP A 258 -3.20 20.91 14.54
C ASP A 258 -3.21 19.39 14.30
N ALA A 259 -3.56 18.95 13.09
CA ALA A 259 -3.57 17.53 12.74
C ALA A 259 -2.14 16.96 12.72
N ARG A 260 -1.90 15.88 13.44
CA ARG A 260 -0.59 15.22 13.53
C ARG A 260 -0.72 13.71 13.69
N ILE A 261 0.34 13.00 13.32
CA ILE A 261 0.46 11.57 13.55
C ILE A 261 0.92 11.34 14.99
N ALA A 262 0.20 10.51 15.75
CA ALA A 262 0.53 10.19 17.12
C ALA A 262 0.19 8.73 17.45
N VAL A 263 0.79 8.22 18.52
CA VAL A 263 0.34 7.00 19.19
C VAL A 263 -0.73 7.35 20.24
N GLU A 264 -1.34 6.35 20.88
CA GLU A 264 -2.30 6.60 21.94
C GLU A 264 -1.71 7.51 23.03
N HIS A 265 -2.50 8.49 23.47
CA HIS A 265 -2.07 9.49 24.46
C HIS A 265 -0.80 10.29 24.13
N ASP A 266 -0.27 10.19 22.90
CA ASP A 266 0.98 10.85 22.47
C ASP A 266 2.20 10.50 23.36
N VAL A 267 2.21 9.29 23.93
CA VAL A 267 3.32 8.79 24.77
C VAL A 267 4.52 8.32 23.93
N PRO A 268 5.70 8.07 24.55
CA PRO A 268 6.79 7.38 23.87
C PRO A 268 6.37 6.00 23.36
N LEU A 269 7.01 5.51 22.29
CA LEU A 269 6.67 4.19 21.71
C LEU A 269 6.75 3.04 22.72
N THR A 270 7.66 3.15 23.70
CA THR A 270 7.86 2.21 24.81
C THR A 270 6.65 2.04 25.73
N GLU A 271 5.75 3.02 25.73
CA GLU A 271 4.53 3.04 26.54
C GLU A 271 3.26 2.86 25.69
N SER A 272 3.43 2.58 24.39
CA SER A 272 2.33 2.40 23.43
C SER A 272 2.10 0.93 23.05
N ALA A 273 1.06 0.66 22.27
CA ALA A 273 0.72 -0.61 21.65
C ALA A 273 1.66 -0.98 20.48
N CYS A 274 2.65 -0.14 20.17
CA CYS A 274 3.58 -0.40 19.09
C CYS A 274 4.39 -1.69 19.32
N VAL A 275 4.39 -2.56 18.31
CA VAL A 275 5.16 -3.82 18.30
C VAL A 275 6.49 -3.71 17.55
N TYR A 276 6.91 -2.49 17.20
CA TYR A 276 8.19 -2.19 16.52
C TYR A 276 8.44 -2.95 15.21
N CYS A 277 7.38 -3.26 14.46
CA CYS A 277 7.52 -3.92 13.16
C CYS A 277 8.23 -3.06 12.10
N GLY A 278 8.18 -1.73 12.24
CA GLY A 278 8.80 -0.77 11.31
C GLY A 278 8.11 -0.67 9.94
N ASN A 279 6.93 -1.27 9.75
CA ASN A 279 6.18 -1.14 8.49
C ASN A 279 5.75 0.31 8.21
N CYS A 280 5.56 1.12 9.25
CA CYS A 280 5.28 2.55 9.10
C CYS A 280 6.50 3.34 8.56
N VAL A 281 7.72 2.89 8.87
CA VAL A 281 8.98 3.44 8.35
C VAL A 281 9.13 3.07 6.88
N GLU A 282 8.86 1.81 6.52
CA GLU A 282 8.93 1.31 5.14
C GLU A 282 8.09 2.15 4.17
N VAL A 283 6.87 2.49 4.58
CA VAL A 283 5.91 3.16 3.70
C VAL A 283 6.03 4.68 3.71
N CYS A 284 6.86 5.25 4.59
CA CYS A 284 6.97 6.69 4.77
C CYS A 284 7.70 7.35 3.58
N PRO A 285 7.03 8.20 2.79
CA PRO A 285 7.67 8.76 1.60
C PRO A 285 8.61 9.93 1.92
N THR A 286 8.51 10.55 3.09
CA THR A 286 9.24 11.80 3.39
C THR A 286 10.44 11.65 4.30
N GLY A 287 10.63 10.48 4.93
CA GLY A 287 11.61 10.29 6.00
C GLY A 287 11.14 10.80 7.37
N ALA A 288 9.86 11.20 7.51
CA ALA A 288 9.28 11.55 8.81
C ALA A 288 9.24 10.37 9.79
N LEU A 289 9.29 9.16 9.24
CA LEU A 289 9.57 7.92 9.95
C LEU A 289 10.73 7.30 9.17
N SER A 290 11.87 7.13 9.81
CA SER A 290 13.11 6.68 9.16
C SER A 290 13.87 5.70 10.05
N PHE A 291 14.66 4.82 9.42
CA PHE A 291 15.57 3.94 10.16
C PHE A 291 16.53 4.78 11.00
N LYS A 292 16.84 4.33 12.22
CA LYS A 292 17.76 5.08 13.11
C LYS A 292 19.13 5.26 12.47
N SER A 293 19.64 4.22 11.82
CA SER A 293 20.86 4.23 11.01
C SER A 293 20.82 5.28 9.90
N GLU A 294 19.76 5.32 9.10
CA GLU A 294 19.58 6.31 8.04
C GLU A 294 19.57 7.74 8.61
N PHE A 295 18.80 7.97 9.68
CA PHE A 295 18.72 9.26 10.35
C PHE A 295 20.10 9.73 10.85
N ASP A 296 20.84 8.86 11.54
CA ASP A 296 22.16 9.18 12.10
C ASP A 296 23.19 9.45 11.01
N MET A 297 23.23 8.61 9.97
CA MET A 297 24.15 8.78 8.84
C MET A 297 23.86 10.07 8.06
N ARG A 298 22.58 10.43 7.85
CA ARG A 298 22.21 11.71 7.25
C ARG A 298 22.68 12.89 8.11
N LYS A 299 22.50 12.81 9.43
CA LYS A 299 22.98 13.83 10.38
C LYS A 299 24.51 13.95 10.37
N ALA A 300 25.22 12.84 10.20
CA ALA A 300 26.68 12.81 10.09
C ALA A 300 27.20 13.21 8.70
N GLY A 301 26.33 13.36 7.69
CA GLY A 301 26.72 13.62 6.31
C GLY A 301 27.36 12.43 5.60
N THR A 302 27.16 11.21 6.10
CA THR A 302 27.74 9.96 5.57
C THR A 302 26.74 9.12 4.80
N TRP A 303 25.46 9.46 4.80
CA TRP A 303 24.44 8.76 4.01
C TRP A 303 24.57 9.04 2.52
N ASP A 304 24.83 8.01 1.72
CA ASP A 304 24.89 8.07 0.26
C ASP A 304 24.10 6.92 -0.36
N GLU A 305 22.85 7.21 -0.75
CA GLU A 305 21.99 6.27 -1.47
C GLU A 305 22.59 5.79 -2.79
N SER A 306 23.38 6.61 -3.48
CA SER A 306 23.95 6.24 -4.78
C SER A 306 25.11 5.25 -4.67
N ALA A 307 25.74 5.19 -3.50
CA ALA A 307 26.80 4.24 -3.18
C ALA A 307 26.25 2.92 -2.60
N GLN A 308 24.95 2.84 -2.31
CA GLN A 308 24.35 1.64 -1.74
C GLN A 308 24.19 0.54 -2.77
N THR A 309 24.39 -0.69 -2.32
CA THR A 309 24.06 -1.91 -3.08
C THR A 309 22.86 -2.59 -2.45
N GLU A 310 21.95 -3.08 -3.29
CA GLU A 310 20.78 -3.82 -2.85
C GLU A 310 20.96 -5.32 -3.13
N THR A 311 20.67 -6.16 -2.14
CA THR A 311 20.67 -7.62 -2.33
C THR A 311 19.43 -8.23 -1.68
N THR A 312 18.66 -8.96 -2.46
CA THR A 312 17.50 -9.70 -1.94
C THR A 312 17.93 -11.07 -1.43
N THR A 313 17.55 -11.39 -0.19
CA THR A 313 17.80 -12.67 0.47
C THR A 313 16.56 -13.15 1.22
N VAL A 314 16.66 -14.31 1.88
CA VAL A 314 15.57 -14.91 2.66
C VAL A 314 15.87 -14.75 4.16
N CYS A 315 14.87 -14.30 4.91
CA CYS A 315 14.91 -14.17 6.36
C CYS A 315 15.01 -15.54 7.03
N ALA A 316 16.02 -15.73 7.89
CA ALA A 316 16.28 -16.99 8.58
C ALA A 316 15.66 -17.08 9.99
N TYR A 317 14.90 -16.09 10.45
CA TYR A 317 14.41 -16.02 11.83
C TYR A 317 13.26 -16.99 12.16
N CYS A 318 12.48 -17.41 11.17
CA CYS A 318 11.38 -18.35 11.34
C CYS A 318 11.05 -19.07 10.02
N GLY A 319 10.13 -20.04 10.06
CA GLY A 319 9.77 -20.84 8.89
C GLY A 319 8.94 -20.13 7.81
N VAL A 320 8.61 -18.84 7.98
CA VAL A 320 7.88 -18.07 6.94
C VAL A 320 8.77 -17.77 5.74
N GLY A 321 10.07 -17.53 5.97
CA GLY A 321 11.02 -17.25 4.89
C GLY A 321 10.73 -15.96 4.13
N CYS A 322 10.43 -14.86 4.82
CA CYS A 322 10.20 -13.54 4.21
C CYS A 322 11.40 -13.11 3.34
N ASN A 323 11.16 -12.51 2.18
CA ASN A 323 12.25 -11.89 1.41
C ASN A 323 12.66 -10.56 2.05
N LEU A 324 13.97 -10.37 2.21
CA LEU A 324 14.60 -9.16 2.73
C LEU A 324 15.41 -8.52 1.60
N THR A 325 15.25 -7.23 1.37
CA THR A 325 16.16 -6.43 0.54
C THR A 325 17.12 -5.71 1.46
N LEU A 326 18.37 -6.15 1.47
CA LEU A 326 19.44 -5.55 2.25
C LEU A 326 20.00 -4.35 1.51
N HIS A 327 20.02 -3.19 2.14
CA HIS A 327 20.68 -1.98 1.64
C HIS A 327 22.04 -1.89 2.32
N VAL A 328 23.12 -1.94 1.54
CA VAL A 328 24.49 -2.02 2.05
C VAL A 328 25.30 -0.83 1.58
N GLN A 329 25.90 -0.10 2.51
CA GLN A 329 26.86 0.99 2.26
C GLN A 329 28.15 0.68 3.03
N ASP A 330 29.32 0.91 2.43
CA ASP A 330 30.61 0.73 3.11
C ASP A 330 30.79 -0.65 3.77
N ASN A 331 30.24 -1.70 3.12
CA ASN A 331 30.23 -3.08 3.62
C ASN A 331 29.43 -3.29 4.94
N GLU A 332 28.55 -2.36 5.27
CA GLU A 332 27.60 -2.43 6.38
C GLU A 332 26.16 -2.39 5.88
N ILE A 333 25.30 -3.24 6.45
CA ILE A 333 23.85 -3.18 6.21
C ILE A 333 23.34 -1.93 6.94
N VAL A 334 22.83 -0.97 6.18
CA VAL A 334 22.33 0.30 6.72
C VAL A 334 20.82 0.30 6.93
N LYS A 335 20.06 -0.46 6.15
CA LYS A 335 18.63 -0.72 6.37
C LYS A 335 18.16 -1.99 5.66
N VAL A 336 16.97 -2.45 6.02
CA VAL A 336 16.33 -3.61 5.39
C VAL A 336 14.89 -3.28 5.01
N THR A 337 14.58 -3.46 3.73
CA THR A 337 13.24 -3.32 3.16
C THR A 337 12.74 -4.70 2.69
N SER A 338 11.54 -4.78 2.11
CA SER A 338 11.04 -6.02 1.50
C SER A 338 10.34 -5.74 0.17
N PRO A 339 10.50 -6.60 -0.85
CA PRO A 339 9.81 -6.41 -2.12
C PRO A 339 8.29 -6.44 -1.94
N HIS A 340 7.61 -5.42 -2.46
CA HIS A 340 6.15 -5.28 -2.39
C HIS A 340 5.41 -6.31 -3.27
N ASP A 341 6.07 -6.80 -4.32
CA ASP A 341 5.58 -7.86 -5.20
C ASP A 341 5.82 -9.28 -4.66
N ASN A 342 6.41 -9.42 -3.46
CA ASN A 342 6.61 -10.71 -2.83
C ASN A 342 5.26 -11.36 -2.47
N PRO A 343 4.99 -12.61 -2.90
CA PRO A 343 3.68 -13.25 -2.74
C PRO A 343 3.36 -13.69 -1.31
N VAL A 344 4.33 -13.64 -0.39
CA VAL A 344 4.17 -14.06 1.01
C VAL A 344 3.97 -12.84 1.90
N THR A 345 4.83 -11.85 1.79
CA THR A 345 4.85 -10.70 2.70
C THR A 345 4.32 -9.40 2.12
N HIS A 346 4.31 -9.23 0.80
CA HIS A 346 3.89 -7.99 0.14
C HIS A 346 4.54 -6.72 0.73
N GLY A 347 5.83 -6.79 1.08
CA GLY A 347 6.57 -5.71 1.73
C GLY A 347 6.57 -5.72 3.27
N ASN A 348 5.66 -6.48 3.90
CA ASN A 348 5.52 -6.50 5.36
C ASN A 348 6.62 -7.35 6.02
N LEU A 349 7.28 -6.81 7.06
CA LEU A 349 8.22 -7.58 7.88
C LEU A 349 7.88 -7.41 9.36
N CYS A 350 8.17 -8.45 10.14
CA CYS A 350 8.21 -8.32 11.60
C CYS A 350 9.49 -7.59 12.04
N ILE A 351 9.54 -7.21 13.32
CA ILE A 351 10.70 -6.56 13.95
C ILE A 351 12.03 -7.29 13.64
N LYS A 352 12.04 -8.63 13.68
CA LYS A 352 13.25 -9.42 13.43
C LYS A 352 13.70 -9.35 11.97
N GLY A 353 12.76 -9.44 11.03
CA GLY A 353 13.08 -9.32 9.61
C GLY A 353 13.60 -7.92 9.26
N ARG A 354 13.03 -6.88 9.88
CA ARG A 354 13.35 -5.49 9.55
C ARG A 354 14.60 -4.96 10.25
N PHE A 355 14.84 -5.36 11.49
CA PHE A 355 15.92 -4.79 12.31
C PHE A 355 16.90 -5.82 12.87
N GLY A 356 16.66 -7.12 12.71
CA GLY A 356 17.52 -8.17 13.27
C GLY A 356 18.89 -8.30 12.60
N TYR A 357 19.11 -7.64 11.46
CA TYR A 357 20.37 -7.71 10.71
C TYR A 357 21.61 -7.26 11.51
N GLN A 358 21.44 -6.48 12.58
CA GLN A 358 22.55 -6.07 13.45
C GLN A 358 23.35 -7.26 14.00
N HIS A 359 22.72 -8.42 14.21
CA HIS A 359 23.41 -9.62 14.70
C HIS A 359 24.49 -10.14 13.74
N VAL A 360 24.35 -9.91 12.42
CA VAL A 360 25.38 -10.35 11.47
C VAL A 360 26.55 -9.38 11.36
N GLN A 361 26.39 -8.16 11.86
CA GLN A 361 27.42 -7.11 11.88
C GLN A 361 28.17 -7.07 13.22
N ASN A 362 27.50 -7.38 14.33
CA ASN A 362 28.12 -7.49 15.65
C ASN A 362 28.81 -8.85 15.78
N ARG A 363 30.07 -8.91 15.36
CA ARG A 363 30.93 -10.11 15.39
C ARG A 363 31.63 -10.38 16.74
N ASP A 364 31.34 -9.58 17.76
CA ASP A 364 31.95 -9.66 19.09
C ASP A 364 31.05 -10.35 20.12
#